data_AF-A0A068TFZ0-F1
#
_entry.id   AF-A0A068TFZ0-F1
#
_cell.length_a   1.000
_cell.length_b   1.000
_cell.length_c   1.000
_cell.angle_alpha   90.00
_cell.angle_beta   90.00
_cell.angle_gamma   90.00
#
_symmetry.space_group_name_H-M   'P 1'
#
loop_
_entity.id
_entity.type
_entity.pdbx_description
1 polymer ?
#
loop_
_entity_poly.entity_id
_entity_poly.type
_entity_poly.pdbx_seq_one_letter_code
_entity_poly.pdbx_strand_id
1 'polypeptide(L)'
;MRTNKSITLTLGKQQQVLDAMVESGEYDSASEAVRAALRALEREREALDEIIRLKVQEAMDDPRPSIPAAKVFAELREFHASQAKADKRGS
;
A
#
# COMPACT_ATOMS: atom_id res chain seq x y z
N MET A 1 -30.04 12.10 19.17
CA MET A 1 -29.91 10.98 18.21
C MET A 1 -28.80 10.07 18.74
N ARG A 2 -29.06 8.79 19.03
CA ARG A 2 -28.02 7.89 19.57
C ARG A 2 -26.96 7.70 18.49
N THR A 3 -25.74 8.16 18.76
CA THR A 3 -24.61 8.14 17.81
C THR A 3 -23.89 6.79 17.76
N ASN A 4 -24.31 5.79 18.56
CA ASN A 4 -23.75 4.46 18.50
C ASN A 4 -24.73 3.46 17.87
N LYS A 5 -24.24 2.69 16.89
CA LYS A 5 -24.90 1.52 16.34
C LYS A 5 -24.00 0.32 16.60
N SER A 6 -24.47 -0.64 17.39
CA SER A 6 -23.78 -1.90 17.59
C SER A 6 -23.80 -2.71 16.30
N ILE A 7 -22.66 -3.27 15.93
CA ILE A 7 -22.50 -4.14 14.76
C ILE A 7 -21.87 -5.46 15.21
N THR A 8 -22.34 -6.56 14.63
CA THR A 8 -21.72 -7.88 14.80
C THR A 8 -20.80 -8.12 13.61
N LEU A 9 -19.56 -8.49 13.87
CA LEU A 9 -18.52 -8.68 12.86
C LEU A 9 -17.87 -10.04 13.07
N THR A 10 -17.55 -10.74 11.97
CA THR A 10 -16.77 -11.98 12.01
C THR A 10 -15.36 -11.69 11.51
N LEU A 11 -14.36 -11.79 12.38
CA LEU A 11 -12.98 -11.42 12.08
C LEU A 11 -12.12 -12.57 11.53
N GLY A 12 -12.57 -13.82 11.64
CA GLY A 12 -11.79 -14.98 11.22
C GLY A 12 -10.40 -15.01 11.88
N LYS A 13 -9.34 -15.10 11.07
CA LYS A 13 -7.95 -15.13 11.56
C LYS A 13 -7.53 -13.84 12.29
N GLN A 14 -8.18 -12.71 12.02
CA GLN A 14 -7.85 -11.42 12.63
C GLN A 14 -8.31 -11.32 14.09
N GLN A 15 -9.13 -12.27 14.58
CA GLN A 15 -9.50 -12.35 15.98
C GLN A 15 -8.27 -12.41 16.89
N GLN A 16 -7.27 -13.23 16.53
CA GLN A 16 -6.04 -13.39 17.31
C GLN A 16 -5.22 -12.10 17.41
N VAL A 17 -5.24 -11.28 16.34
CA VAL A 17 -4.57 -9.97 16.34
C VAL A 17 -5.28 -9.00 17.27
N LEU A 18 -6.61 -8.99 17.23
CA LEU A 18 -7.41 -8.14 18.11
C LEU A 18 -7.26 -8.54 19.59
N ASP A 19 -7.24 -9.85 19.87
CA ASP A 19 -7.03 -10.36 21.23
C ASP A 19 -5.64 -9.95 21.74
N ALA A 20 -4.59 -10.12 20.94
CA ALA A 20 -3.23 -9.72 21.30
C ALA A 20 -3.08 -8.20 21.57
N MET A 21 -3.82 -7.36 20.82
CA MET A 21 -3.85 -5.91 21.03
C MET A 21 -4.51 -5.50 22.36
N VAL A 22 -5.48 -6.27 22.84
CA VAL A 22 -6.13 -6.03 24.13
C VAL A 22 -5.30 -6.63 25.26
N GLU A 23 -4.76 -7.84 25.07
CA GLU A 23 -3.90 -8.53 26.05
C GLU A 23 -2.58 -7.78 26.31
N SER A 24 -2.06 -7.06 25.31
CA SER A 24 -0.89 -6.19 25.50
C SER A 24 -1.16 -5.01 26.42
N GLY A 25 -2.43 -4.70 26.69
CA GLY A 25 -2.86 -3.51 27.44
C GLY A 25 -2.78 -2.21 26.63
N GLU A 26 -2.51 -2.28 25.32
CA GLU A 26 -2.51 -1.08 24.46
C GLU A 26 -3.93 -0.51 24.28
N TYR A 27 -4.97 -1.35 24.38
CA TYR A 27 -6.36 -0.96 24.27
C TYR A 27 -7.21 -1.59 25.38
N ASP A 28 -8.14 -0.82 25.95
CA ASP A 28 -9.00 -1.28 27.05
C ASP A 28 -10.11 -2.23 26.57
N SER A 29 -10.38 -2.26 25.26
CA SER A 29 -11.41 -3.13 24.69
C SER A 29 -11.22 -3.42 23.20
N ALA A 30 -11.77 -4.55 22.76
CA ALA A 30 -11.88 -4.91 21.34
C ALA A 30 -12.54 -3.80 20.50
N SER A 31 -13.56 -3.12 21.04
CA SER A 31 -14.23 -2.01 20.35
C SER A 31 -13.33 -0.79 20.16
N GLU A 32 -12.44 -0.53 21.12
CA GLU A 32 -11.46 0.55 21.01
C GLU A 32 -10.37 0.21 20.00
N ALA A 33 -9.80 -0.99 20.09
CA ALA A 33 -8.79 -1.47 19.15
C ALA A 33 -9.31 -1.48 17.70
N VAL A 34 -10.56 -1.93 17.46
CA VAL A 34 -11.18 -1.86 16.12
C VAL A 34 -11.33 -0.42 15.64
N ARG A 35 -11.77 0.51 16.50
CA ARG A 35 -11.86 1.93 16.11
C ARG A 35 -10.48 2.52 15.81
N ALA A 36 -9.45 2.14 16.57
CA ALA A 36 -8.08 2.56 16.32
C ALA A 36 -7.56 2.03 14.98
N ALA A 37 -7.81 0.75 14.69
CA ALA A 37 -7.46 0.12 13.42
C ALA A 37 -8.15 0.81 12.22
N LEU A 38 -9.45 1.14 12.34
CA LEU A 38 -10.16 1.87 11.28
C LEU A 38 -9.59 3.27 11.03
N ARG A 39 -9.26 4.01 12.10
CA ARG A 39 -8.56 5.31 11.96
C ARG A 39 -7.18 5.16 11.34
N ALA A 40 -6.46 4.10 11.65
CA ALA A 40 -5.15 3.83 11.05
C ALA A 40 -5.27 3.53 9.55
N LEU A 41 -6.24 2.70 9.17
CA LEU A 41 -6.54 2.37 7.79
C LEU A 41 -6.94 3.62 6.98
N GLU A 42 -7.74 4.52 7.56
CA GLU A 42 -8.12 5.78 6.93
C GLU A 42 -6.88 6.66 6.67
N ARG A 43 -6.01 6.85 7.67
CA ARG A 43 -4.76 7.61 7.50
C ARG A 43 -3.83 7.01 6.44
N GLU A 44 -3.69 5.68 6.43
CA GLU A 44 -2.86 4.98 5.43
C GLU A 44 -3.41 5.19 4.02
N ARG A 45 -4.73 5.06 3.86
CA ARG A 45 -5.40 5.30 2.58
C ARG A 45 -5.24 6.75 2.12
N GLU A 46 -5.46 7.73 3.00
CA GLU A 46 -5.30 9.15 2.66
C GLU A 46 -3.86 9.47 2.24
N ALA A 47 -2.88 8.93 2.94
CA ALA A 47 -1.47 9.11 2.60
C ALA A 47 -1.13 8.49 1.24
N LEU A 48 -1.63 7.28 0.96
CA LEU A 48 -1.43 6.61 -0.33
C LEU A 48 -2.12 7.39 -1.47
N ASP A 49 -3.35 7.84 -1.26
CA ASP A 49 -4.10 8.62 -2.25
C ASP A 49 -3.38 9.93 -2.57
N GLU A 50 -2.80 10.61 -1.57
CA GLU A 50 -1.99 11.82 -1.78
C GLU A 50 -0.70 11.51 -2.55
N ILE A 51 0.02 10.45 -2.20
CA ILE A 51 1.23 10.05 -2.94
C ILE A 51 0.91 9.76 -4.41
N ILE A 52 -0.17 9.04 -4.69
CA ILE A 52 -0.58 8.73 -6.06
C ILE A 52 -0.97 10.01 -6.80
N ARG A 53 -1.74 10.91 -6.17
CA ARG A 53 -2.13 12.20 -6.74
C ARG A 53 -0.92 13.04 -7.13
N LEU A 54 0.07 13.15 -6.24
CA LEU A 54 1.30 13.89 -6.50
C LEU A 54 2.09 13.27 -7.66
N LYS A 55 2.23 11.94 -7.73
CA LYS A 55 2.91 11.26 -8.84
C LYS A 55 2.20 11.45 -10.18
N VAL A 56 0.87 11.45 -10.18
CA VAL A 56 0.09 11.72 -11.40
C VAL A 56 0.29 13.17 -11.83
N GLN A 57 0.25 14.12 -10.89
CA GLN A 57 0.48 15.53 -11.20
C GLN A 57 1.90 15.76 -11.74
N GLU A 58 2.92 15.18 -11.10
CA GLU A 58 4.30 15.20 -11.58
C GLU A 58 4.43 14.68 -13.02
N ALA A 59 3.75 13.57 -13.35
CA ALA A 59 3.76 13.02 -14.70
C ALA A 59 3.01 13.90 -15.73
N MET A 60 1.97 14.61 -15.30
CA MET A 60 1.22 15.54 -16.15
C MET A 60 1.98 16.84 -16.40
N ASP A 61 2.76 17.29 -15.41
CA ASP A 61 3.57 18.51 -15.47
C ASP A 61 4.93 18.29 -16.15
N ASP A 62 5.30 17.04 -16.43
CA ASP A 62 6.55 16.68 -17.08
C ASP A 62 6.57 17.20 -18.54
N PRO A 63 7.47 18.14 -18.89
CA PRO A 63 7.52 18.72 -20.23
C PRO A 63 8.18 17.79 -21.26
N ARG A 64 8.73 16.64 -20.83
CA ARG A 64 9.41 15.71 -21.74
C ARG A 64 8.41 15.11 -22.73
N PRO A 65 8.82 14.90 -23.99
CA PRO A 65 7.93 14.30 -24.98
C PRO A 65 7.63 12.83 -24.65
N SER A 66 6.45 12.38 -25.04
CA SER A 66 6.07 10.97 -24.90
C SER A 66 7.04 10.05 -25.65
N ILE A 67 7.35 8.90 -25.04
CA ILE A 67 8.22 7.89 -25.64
C ILE A 67 7.36 6.80 -26.29
N PRO A 68 7.61 6.43 -27.57
CA PRO A 68 6.89 5.33 -28.20
C PRO A 68 7.08 4.01 -27.43
N ALA A 69 5.99 3.30 -27.17
CA ALA A 69 6.02 2.04 -26.40
C ALA A 69 7.01 1.01 -27.00
N ALA A 70 7.09 0.92 -28.33
CA ALA A 70 8.03 0.02 -29.02
C ALA A 70 9.50 0.29 -28.65
N LYS A 71 9.86 1.56 -28.47
CA LYS A 71 11.21 1.98 -28.06
C LYS A 71 11.47 1.57 -26.60
N VAL A 72 10.52 1.84 -25.70
CA VAL A 72 10.62 1.45 -24.27
C VAL A 72 10.86 -0.07 -24.15
N PHE A 73 10.06 -0.89 -24.82
CA PHE A 73 10.20 -2.34 -24.75
C PHE A 73 11.50 -2.84 -25.38
N ALA A 74 12.01 -2.19 -26.43
CA ALA A 74 13.30 -2.55 -27.01
C ALA A 74 14.44 -2.29 -26.01
N GLU A 75 14.49 -1.09 -25.42
CA GLU A 75 15.50 -0.71 -24.43
C GLU A 75 15.45 -1.60 -23.18
N LEU A 76 14.25 -1.92 -22.67
CA LEU A 76 14.10 -2.83 -21.52
C LEU A 76 14.64 -4.24 -21.81
N ARG A 77 14.37 -4.78 -23.01
CA ARG A 77 14.89 -6.11 -23.40
C ARG A 77 16.41 -6.10 -23.49
N GLU A 78 16.99 -5.05 -24.05
CA GLU A 78 18.45 -4.91 -24.14
C GLU A 78 19.09 -4.83 -22.75
N PHE A 79 18.49 -4.05 -21.84
CA PHE A 79 18.93 -3.95 -20.44
C PHE A 79 18.88 -5.31 -19.72
N HIS A 80 17.79 -6.06 -19.83
CA HIS A 80 17.71 -7.39 -19.21
C HIS A 80 18.69 -8.39 -19.83
N ALA A 81 18.90 -8.33 -21.15
CA ALA A 81 19.85 -9.19 -21.83
C ALA A 81 21.31 -8.89 -21.45
N SER A 82 21.65 -7.62 -21.17
CA SER A 82 22.99 -7.25 -20.71
C SER A 82 23.24 -7.72 -19.27
N GLN A 83 22.25 -7.58 -18.37
CA GLN A 83 22.31 -8.09 -17.00
C GLN A 83 22.49 -9.62 -16.97
N ALA A 84 21.69 -10.36 -17.74
CA ALA A 84 21.82 -11.83 -17.80
C ALA A 84 23.16 -12.30 -18.38
N LYS A 85 23.81 -11.50 -19.24
CA LYS A 85 25.16 -11.79 -19.76
C LYS A 85 26.25 -11.47 -18.74
N ALA A 86 26.06 -10.44 -17.91
CA ALA A 86 26.97 -10.08 -16.83
C ALA A 86 26.98 -11.15 -15.73
N ASP A 87 25.80 -11.63 -15.32
CA ASP A 87 25.66 -12.69 -14.32
C ASP A 87 26.32 -14.00 -14.77
N LYS A 88 26.22 -14.34 -16.06
CA LYS A 88 26.88 -15.54 -16.64
C LYS A 88 28.39 -15.44 -16.76
N ARG A 89 28.98 -14.24 -16.71
CA ARG A 89 30.44 -14.04 -16.78
C ARG A 89 31.09 -14.02 -15.40
N GLY A 90 30.30 -13.88 -14.33
CA GLY A 90 30.74 -13.91 -12.94
C GLY A 90 30.59 -15.27 -12.25
N SER A 91 30.13 -16.31 -12.98
CA SER A 91 30.01 -17.70 -12.51
C SER A 91 31.04 -18.62 -13.15
#